data_AF-A0A843GVK4-F1
#
_entry.id   AF-A0A843GVK4-F1
#
_cell.length_a   1.000
_cell.length_b   1.000
_cell.length_c   1.000
_cell.angle_alpha   90.00
_cell.angle_beta   90.00
_cell.angle_gamma   90.00
#
_symmetry.space_group_name_H-M   'P 1'
#
loop_
_entity.id
_entity.type
_entity.pdbx_description
1 polymer ?
#
loop_
_entity_poly.entity_id
_entity_poly.type
_entity_poly.pdbx_seq_one_letter_code
_entity_poly.pdbx_strand_id
1 'polypeptide(L)'
;MKKEVKLQNSGKVLIINTATTEEVKVLKNCLLEEIKKHPLGLKLLGNTQSIFDKQVDFTAVFDFIKNVLISIDTSETTTNAIFDCLKHCVYDKTHKVTLSLFDEVEEAREDYYEIIFACIEENLKPFIKSLVSMWKTRLVKLGKDQLSNILSAILIS
;
A
#
# COMPACT_ATOMS: atom_id res chain seq x y z
N MET A 1 14.30 9.86 2.07
CA MET A 1 14.92 8.83 2.93
C MET A 1 15.46 7.75 1.99
N LYS A 2 16.65 7.20 2.24
CA LYS A 2 17.26 6.16 1.40
C LYS A 2 17.09 4.81 2.09
N LYS A 3 16.54 3.82 1.39
CA LYS A 3 16.39 2.45 1.87
C LYS A 3 16.97 1.47 0.85
N GLU A 4 17.62 0.42 1.33
CA GLU A 4 18.08 -0.67 0.48
C GLU A 4 17.18 -1.89 0.70
N VAL A 5 16.75 -2.50 -0.40
CA VAL A 5 15.89 -3.68 -0.43
C VAL A 5 16.62 -4.73 -1.26
N LYS A 6 16.82 -5.91 -0.69
CA LYS A 6 17.36 -7.06 -1.43
C LYS A 6 16.19 -7.77 -2.10
N LEU A 7 16.26 -7.92 -3.42
CA LEU A 7 15.26 -8.57 -4.26
C LEU A 7 15.40 -10.09 -4.10
N GLN A 8 14.27 -10.77 -3.99
CA GLN A 8 14.21 -12.19 -3.65
C GLN A 8 14.56 -13.07 -4.85
N ASN A 9 14.07 -12.70 -6.05
CA ASN A 9 14.30 -13.46 -7.28
C ASN A 9 15.77 -13.42 -7.71
N SER A 10 16.31 -12.24 -7.98
CA SER A 10 17.68 -12.10 -8.50
C SER A 10 18.77 -11.99 -7.41
N GLY A 11 18.40 -11.72 -6.16
CA GLY A 11 19.34 -11.39 -5.08
C GLY A 11 19.98 -10.00 -5.18
N LYS A 12 19.60 -9.20 -6.20
CA LYS A 12 20.11 -7.85 -6.45
C LYS A 12 19.57 -6.84 -5.44
N VAL A 13 20.14 -5.63 -5.45
CA VAL A 13 19.76 -4.57 -4.50
C VAL A 13 19.00 -3.47 -5.21
N LEU A 14 17.79 -3.20 -4.75
CA LEU A 14 17.05 -1.99 -5.07
C LEU A 14 17.30 -0.92 -4.01
N ILE A 15 17.82 0.22 -4.44
CA ILE A 15 17.97 1.41 -3.62
C ILE A 15 16.76 2.30 -3.87
N ILE A 16 15.92 2.44 -2.85
CA ILE A 16 14.73 3.29 -2.88
C ILE A 16 15.06 4.64 -2.27
N ASN A 17 14.98 5.68 -3.11
CA ASN A 17 14.95 7.05 -2.65
C ASN A 17 13.50 7.51 -2.69
N THR A 18 12.94 7.85 -1.51
CA THR A 18 11.54 8.27 -1.40
C THR A 18 11.24 9.41 -2.37
N ALA A 19 10.14 9.28 -3.11
CA ALA A 19 9.68 10.30 -4.04
C ALA A 19 9.17 11.55 -3.29
N THR A 20 8.92 12.62 -4.04
CA THR A 20 8.36 13.85 -3.45
C THR A 20 6.93 13.60 -2.99
N THR A 21 6.47 14.38 -2.00
CA THR A 21 5.08 14.26 -1.50
C THR A 21 4.05 14.42 -2.61
N GLU A 22 4.34 15.21 -3.64
CA GLU A 22 3.42 15.41 -4.77
C GLU A 22 3.29 14.15 -5.62
N GLU A 23 4.41 13.55 -6.01
CA GLU A 23 4.44 12.27 -6.75
C GLU A 23 3.74 11.16 -5.97
N VAL A 24 3.99 11.07 -4.65
CA VAL A 24 3.35 10.07 -3.80
C VAL A 24 1.83 10.30 -3.66
N LYS A 25 1.36 11.56 -3.65
CA LYS A 25 -0.08 11.85 -3.66
C LYS A 25 -0.74 11.40 -4.96
N VAL A 26 -0.08 11.62 -6.10
CA VAL A 26 -0.57 11.16 -7.41
C VAL A 26 -0.68 9.62 -7.39
N LEU A 27 0.40 8.93 -7.01
CA LEU A 27 0.43 7.47 -6.87
C LEU A 27 -0.71 6.97 -5.96
N LYS A 28 -0.84 7.56 -4.76
CA LYS A 28 -1.90 7.21 -3.81
C LYS A 28 -3.29 7.39 -4.43
N ASN A 29 -3.55 8.50 -5.14
CA ASN A 29 -4.85 8.75 -5.74
C ASN A 29 -5.15 7.73 -6.85
N CYS A 30 -4.20 7.45 -7.74
CA CYS A 30 -4.34 6.42 -8.77
C CYS A 30 -4.69 5.06 -8.15
N LEU A 31 -3.93 4.62 -7.15
CA LEU A 31 -4.17 3.35 -6.47
C LEU A 31 -5.54 3.31 -5.78
N LEU A 32 -5.98 4.41 -5.17
CA LEU A 32 -7.31 4.49 -4.56
C LEU A 32 -8.43 4.40 -5.60
N GLU A 33 -8.26 5.01 -6.78
CA GLU A 33 -9.23 4.87 -7.87
C GLU A 33 -9.29 3.43 -8.38
N GLU A 34 -8.16 2.75 -8.54
CA GLU A 34 -8.15 1.33 -8.90
C GLU A 34 -8.83 0.47 -7.82
N ILE A 35 -8.53 0.69 -6.54
CA ILE A 35 -9.17 -0.03 -5.43
C ILE A 35 -10.69 0.19 -5.40
N LYS A 36 -11.17 1.41 -5.69
CA LYS A 36 -12.61 1.73 -5.71
C LYS A 36 -13.37 0.98 -6.81
N LYS A 37 -12.72 0.63 -7.92
CA LYS A 37 -13.33 -0.17 -8.99
C LYS A 37 -13.69 -1.59 -8.51
N HIS A 38 -13.10 -2.05 -7.40
CA HIS A 38 -13.34 -3.39 -6.88
C HIS A 38 -14.29 -3.37 -5.66
N PRO A 39 -15.51 -3.94 -5.79
CA PRO A 39 -16.54 -3.89 -4.74
C PRO A 39 -16.16 -4.61 -3.43
N LEU A 40 -15.15 -5.50 -3.47
CA LEU A 40 -14.58 -6.15 -2.29
C LEU A 40 -13.76 -5.21 -1.39
N GLY A 41 -13.15 -4.16 -1.96
CA GLY A 41 -12.35 -3.19 -1.21
C GLY A 41 -13.18 -2.40 -0.20
N LEU A 42 -14.44 -2.10 -0.54
CA LEU A 42 -15.38 -1.41 0.35
C LEU A 42 -15.92 -2.34 1.46
N LYS A 43 -16.15 -3.62 1.17
CA LYS A 43 -16.66 -4.60 2.15
C LYS A 43 -15.62 -5.01 3.19
N LEU A 44 -14.34 -5.10 2.80
CA LEU A 44 -13.22 -5.32 3.73
C LEU A 44 -12.96 -4.10 4.64
N LEU A 45 -13.14 -2.87 4.14
CA LEU A 45 -12.97 -1.64 4.93
C LEU A 45 -14.19 -1.31 5.80
N GLY A 46 -15.40 -1.70 5.37
CA GLY A 46 -16.65 -1.32 6.01
C GLY A 46 -17.10 -2.20 7.18
N ASN A 47 -16.46 -3.36 7.42
CA ASN A 47 -16.93 -4.32 8.42
C ASN A 47 -15.84 -4.76 9.40
N THR A 48 -15.24 -3.79 10.09
CA THR A 48 -14.25 -4.04 11.16
C THR A 48 -14.78 -4.89 12.31
N GLN A 49 -16.11 -5.00 12.46
CA GLN A 49 -16.74 -5.82 13.51
C GLN A 49 -16.75 -7.33 13.18
N SER A 50 -16.68 -7.72 11.90
CA SER A 50 -16.71 -9.15 11.51
C SER A 50 -15.34 -9.78 11.27
N ILE A 51 -14.25 -8.99 11.26
CA ILE A 51 -12.89 -9.47 11.01
C ILE A 51 -12.31 -10.20 12.22
N PHE A 52 -12.79 -9.92 13.43
CA PHE A 52 -12.31 -10.57 14.66
C PHE A 52 -13.03 -11.89 14.97
N ASP A 53 -14.24 -12.11 14.46
CA ASP A 53 -15.07 -13.29 14.79
C ASP A 53 -15.30 -14.26 13.62
N LYS A 54 -14.96 -13.90 12.37
CA LYS A 54 -15.08 -14.80 11.23
C LYS A 54 -13.73 -15.10 10.62
N GLN A 55 -13.48 -16.41 10.50
CA GLN A 55 -12.44 -17.01 9.67
C GLN A 55 -12.26 -16.17 8.40
N VAL A 56 -11.14 -15.45 8.31
CA VAL A 56 -10.84 -14.60 7.17
C VAL A 56 -10.89 -15.49 5.94
N ASP A 57 -11.81 -15.22 5.01
CA ASP A 57 -11.87 -15.93 3.74
C ASP A 57 -10.65 -15.50 2.91
N PHE A 58 -9.56 -16.24 3.09
CA PHE A 58 -8.30 -16.01 2.39
C PHE A 58 -8.47 -16.05 0.87
N THR A 59 -9.47 -16.78 0.36
CA THR A 59 -9.79 -16.82 -1.08
C THR A 59 -10.32 -15.47 -1.54
N ALA A 60 -11.29 -14.90 -0.82
CA ALA A 60 -11.84 -13.59 -1.14
C ALA A 60 -10.81 -12.45 -1.01
N VAL A 61 -9.92 -12.54 -0.01
CA VAL A 61 -8.80 -11.59 0.14
C VAL A 61 -7.80 -11.72 -1.00
N PHE A 62 -7.45 -12.95 -1.38
CA PHE A 62 -6.53 -13.21 -2.48
C PHE A 62 -7.08 -12.78 -3.83
N ASP A 63 -8.35 -13.06 -4.11
CA ASP A 63 -9.02 -12.62 -5.33
C ASP A 63 -9.14 -11.10 -5.40
N PHE A 64 -9.38 -10.43 -4.26
CA PHE A 64 -9.31 -8.98 -4.20
C PHE A 64 -7.91 -8.45 -4.55
N ILE A 65 -6.85 -8.99 -3.91
CA ILE A 65 -5.46 -8.56 -4.16
C ILE A 65 -5.08 -8.78 -5.62
N LYS A 66 -5.41 -9.93 -6.20
CA LYS A 66 -5.19 -10.25 -7.61
C LYS A 66 -5.88 -9.25 -8.53
N ASN A 67 -7.16 -8.98 -8.30
CA ASN A 67 -7.93 -8.08 -9.15
C ASN A 67 -7.39 -6.66 -9.10
N VAL A 68 -7.00 -6.18 -7.91
CA VAL A 68 -6.32 -4.88 -7.75
C VAL A 68 -4.99 -4.86 -8.48
N LEU A 69 -4.18 -5.91 -8.37
CA LEU A 69 -2.91 -6.02 -9.07
C LEU A 69 -3.07 -5.95 -10.60
N ILE A 70 -4.03 -6.71 -11.15
CA ILE A 70 -4.34 -6.69 -12.58
C ILE A 70 -4.82 -5.29 -13.00
N SER A 71 -5.64 -4.63 -12.19
CA SER A 71 -6.12 -3.27 -12.48
C SER A 71 -4.99 -2.25 -12.47
N ILE A 72 -4.03 -2.40 -11.56
CA ILE A 72 -2.84 -1.56 -11.49
C ILE A 72 -1.98 -1.75 -12.74
N ASP A 73 -1.70 -3.00 -13.13
CA ASP A 73 -0.80 -3.34 -14.24
C ASP A 73 -1.38 -2.93 -15.61
N THR A 74 -2.70 -2.97 -15.75
CA THR A 74 -3.41 -2.54 -16.97
C THR A 74 -3.71 -1.04 -17.03
N SER A 75 -3.48 -0.30 -15.94
CA SER A 75 -3.78 1.13 -15.85
C SER A 75 -2.55 1.96 -16.18
N GLU A 76 -2.49 2.48 -17.41
CA GLU A 76 -1.39 3.35 -17.87
C GLU A 76 -1.16 4.53 -16.92
N THR A 77 -2.23 5.13 -16.40
CA THR A 77 -2.15 6.21 -15.41
C THR A 77 -1.48 5.78 -14.11
N THR A 78 -1.74 4.56 -13.65
CA THR A 78 -1.14 4.03 -12.42
C THR A 78 0.31 3.64 -12.65
N THR A 79 0.59 2.99 -13.78
CA THR A 79 1.95 2.66 -14.22
C THR A 79 2.81 3.92 -14.30
N ASN A 80 2.33 4.98 -14.95
CA ASN A 80 3.07 6.25 -15.04
C ASN A 80 3.33 6.86 -13.65
N ALA A 81 2.35 6.85 -12.75
CA ALA A 81 2.53 7.33 -11.38
C ALA A 81 3.54 6.51 -10.57
N ILE A 82 3.57 5.19 -10.77
CA ILE A 82 4.58 4.30 -10.17
C ILE A 82 5.97 4.66 -10.71
N PHE A 83 6.11 4.85 -12.02
CA PHE A 83 7.38 5.19 -12.65
C PHE A 83 7.88 6.59 -12.27
N ASP A 84 6.97 7.53 -12.01
CA ASP A 84 7.31 8.82 -11.44
C ASP A 84 7.90 8.73 -10.04
N CYS A 85 7.50 7.73 -9.24
CA CYS A 85 8.16 7.44 -7.98
C CYS A 85 9.48 6.66 -8.18
N LEU A 86 9.51 5.70 -9.12
CA LEU A 86 10.66 4.84 -9.37
C LEU A 86 11.86 5.56 -10.00
N LYS A 87 11.67 6.67 -10.72
CA LYS A 87 12.80 7.43 -11.33
C LYS A 87 13.87 7.88 -10.32
N HIS A 88 13.49 7.96 -9.04
CA HIS A 88 14.41 8.28 -7.94
C HIS A 88 15.24 7.07 -7.49
N CYS A 89 14.81 5.85 -7.78
CA CYS A 89 15.41 4.59 -7.37
C CYS A 89 16.60 4.16 -8.25
N VAL A 90 17.41 3.25 -7.72
CA VAL A 90 18.56 2.67 -8.42
C VAL A 90 18.55 1.14 -8.24
N TYR A 91 18.58 0.41 -9.35
CA TYR A 91 18.70 -1.04 -9.42
C TYR A 91 20.17 -1.47 -9.50
N ASP A 92 20.53 -2.46 -8.68
CA ASP A 92 21.88 -3.02 -8.53
C ASP A 92 22.98 -1.96 -8.41
N LYS A 93 22.67 -0.87 -7.69
CA LYS A 93 23.56 0.27 -7.40
C LYS A 93 23.99 1.11 -8.61
N THR A 94 23.77 0.66 -9.83
CA THR A 94 24.27 1.33 -11.04
C THR A 94 23.17 1.82 -11.97
N HIS A 95 22.06 1.10 -12.09
CA HIS A 95 21.04 1.40 -13.08
C HIS A 95 19.91 2.24 -12.51
N LYS A 96 19.53 3.32 -13.18
CA LYS A 96 18.31 4.05 -12.83
C LYS A 96 17.09 3.20 -13.16
N VAL A 97 16.08 3.22 -12.31
CA VAL A 97 14.83 2.52 -12.61
C VAL A 97 14.02 3.37 -13.57
N THR A 98 14.06 2.98 -14.84
CA THR A 98 13.25 3.52 -15.95
C THR A 98 12.46 2.37 -16.58
N LEU A 99 11.52 2.68 -17.48
CA LEU A 99 10.87 1.63 -18.28
C LEU A 99 11.90 0.83 -19.09
N SER A 100 12.91 1.51 -19.66
CA SER A 100 13.94 0.88 -20.48
C SER A 100 14.86 -0.07 -19.72
N LEU A 101 14.99 0.08 -18.39
CA LEU A 101 15.74 -0.85 -17.55
C LEU A 101 15.31 -2.29 -17.79
N PHE A 102 14.00 -2.51 -17.90
CA PHE A 102 13.43 -3.84 -18.07
C PHE A 102 13.62 -4.39 -19.48
N ASP A 103 14.00 -3.58 -20.45
CA ASP A 103 14.36 -4.05 -21.79
C ASP A 103 15.87 -4.28 -21.94
N GLU A 104 16.66 -3.50 -21.21
CA GLU A 104 18.13 -3.49 -21.27
C GLU A 104 18.78 -4.53 -20.34
N VAL A 105 18.14 -4.86 -19.21
CA VAL A 105 18.68 -5.77 -18.19
C VAL A 105 17.71 -6.93 -17.98
N GLU A 106 18.11 -8.13 -18.39
CA GLU A 106 17.26 -9.33 -18.35
C GLU A 106 16.85 -9.68 -16.92
N GLU A 107 17.78 -9.62 -15.95
CA GLU A 107 17.50 -9.93 -14.55
C GLU A 107 16.52 -8.92 -13.92
N ALA A 108 16.47 -7.68 -14.43
CA ALA A 108 15.52 -6.70 -13.94
C ALA A 108 14.07 -7.09 -14.28
N ARG A 109 13.84 -7.87 -15.36
CA ARG A 109 12.50 -8.38 -15.72
C ARG A 109 11.97 -9.34 -14.66
N GLU A 110 12.82 -10.20 -14.12
CA GLU A 110 12.45 -11.15 -13.06
C GLU A 110 12.06 -10.42 -11.76
N ASP A 111 12.64 -9.24 -11.55
CA ASP A 111 12.39 -8.41 -10.37
C ASP A 111 11.28 -7.37 -10.55
N TYR A 112 10.63 -7.29 -11.73
CA TYR A 112 9.72 -6.20 -12.08
C TYR A 112 8.66 -5.93 -11.00
N TYR A 113 7.92 -6.96 -10.59
CA TYR A 113 6.88 -6.82 -9.58
C TYR A 113 7.46 -6.51 -8.20
N GLU A 114 8.60 -7.09 -7.83
CA GLU A 114 9.25 -6.79 -6.55
C GLU A 114 9.66 -5.32 -6.47
N ILE A 115 10.20 -4.76 -7.56
CA ILE A 115 10.60 -3.36 -7.65
C ILE A 115 9.38 -2.44 -7.51
N ILE A 116 8.30 -2.74 -8.23
CA ILE A 116 7.05 -1.99 -8.15
C ILE A 116 6.48 -2.02 -6.73
N PHE A 117 6.36 -3.21 -6.13
CA PHE A 117 5.79 -3.35 -4.80
C PHE A 117 6.62 -2.64 -3.73
N ALA A 118 7.94 -2.78 -3.78
CA ALA A 118 8.82 -2.11 -2.83
C ALA A 118 8.71 -0.59 -2.95
N CYS A 119 8.57 -0.05 -4.17
CA CYS A 119 8.33 1.37 -4.39
C CYS A 119 6.99 1.83 -3.81
N ILE A 120 5.90 1.12 -4.09
CA ILE A 120 4.57 1.43 -3.56
C ILE A 120 4.59 1.38 -2.03
N GLU A 121 5.13 0.31 -1.44
CA GLU A 121 5.18 0.14 0.00
C GLU A 121 5.94 1.29 0.65
N GLU A 122 7.18 1.55 0.25
CA GLU A 122 8.02 2.54 0.92
C GLU A 122 7.51 3.98 0.78
N ASN A 123 6.87 4.31 -0.35
CA ASN A 123 6.29 5.63 -0.54
C ASN A 123 4.97 5.80 0.23
N LEU A 124 4.11 4.78 0.31
CA LEU A 124 2.79 4.90 0.95
C LEU A 124 2.78 4.58 2.44
N LYS A 125 3.73 3.77 2.93
CA LYS A 125 3.82 3.35 4.33
C LYS A 125 3.79 4.51 5.33
N PRO A 126 4.48 5.66 5.12
CA PRO A 126 4.36 6.80 6.02
C PRO A 126 2.91 7.33 6.15
N PHE A 127 2.16 7.37 5.05
CA PHE A 127 0.78 7.83 5.03
C PHE A 127 -0.15 6.84 5.73
N ILE A 128 -0.01 5.55 5.44
CA ILE A 128 -0.81 4.48 6.06
C ILE A 128 -0.54 4.40 7.56
N LYS A 129 0.73 4.47 7.98
CA LYS A 129 1.10 4.42 9.41
C LYS A 129 0.50 5.58 10.19
N SER A 130 0.53 6.79 9.62
CA SER A 130 -0.10 7.97 10.23
C SER A 130 -1.61 7.80 10.34
N LEU A 131 -2.26 7.30 9.28
CA LEU A 131 -3.71 7.03 9.28
C LEU A 131 -4.09 5.99 10.34
N VAL A 132 -3.43 4.83 10.37
CA VAL A 132 -3.73 3.76 11.34
C VAL A 132 -3.52 4.26 12.77
N SER A 133 -2.45 5.03 13.01
CA SER A 133 -2.22 5.63 14.33
C SER A 133 -3.34 6.59 14.73
N MET A 134 -3.81 7.44 13.81
CA MET A 134 -4.91 8.37 14.07
C MET A 134 -6.23 7.63 14.36
N TRP A 135 -6.55 6.61 13.56
CA TRP A 135 -7.75 5.79 13.74
C TRP A 135 -7.71 5.01 15.05
N LYS A 136 -6.57 4.39 15.39
CA LYS A 136 -6.39 3.68 16.66
C LYS A 136 -6.65 4.61 17.85
N THR A 137 -6.10 5.81 17.84
CA THR A 137 -6.33 6.81 18.90
C THR A 137 -7.79 7.22 18.98
N ARG A 138 -8.45 7.46 17.85
CA ARG A 138 -9.87 7.86 17.83
C ARG A 138 -10.80 6.73 18.30
N LEU A 139 -10.57 5.50 17.87
CA LEU A 139 -11.36 4.33 18.31
C LEU A 139 -11.18 4.07 19.80
N VAL A 140 -9.95 4.18 20.33
CA VAL A 140 -9.70 4.06 21.77
C VAL A 140 -10.40 5.18 22.55
N LYS A 141 -10.41 6.41 22.02
CA LYS A 141 -11.13 7.53 22.64
C LYS A 141 -12.64 7.30 22.67
N LEU A 142 -13.23 6.91 21.54
CA LEU A 142 -14.67 6.61 21.44
C LEU A 142 -15.09 5.45 22.34
N GLY A 143 -14.27 4.40 22.46
CA GLY A 143 -14.53 3.29 23.38
C GLY A 143 -14.50 3.73 24.85
N LYS A 144 -13.56 4.60 25.23
CA LYS A 144 -13.49 5.17 26.59
C LYS A 144 -14.66 6.11 26.88
N ASP A 145 -15.05 6.94 25.93
CA ASP A 145 -16.15 7.90 26.08
C ASP A 145 -17.50 7.15 26.21
N GLN A 146 -17.72 6.08 25.43
CA GLN A 146 -18.88 5.20 25.55
C GLN A 146 -18.95 4.49 26.91
N LEU A 147 -17.84 3.93 27.40
CA LEU A 147 -17.77 3.29 28.73
C LEU A 147 -18.00 4.28 29.87
N SER A 148 -17.47 5.50 29.77
CA SER A 148 -17.70 6.58 30.73
C SER A 148 -19.17 7.00 30.79
N ASN A 149 -19.84 7.10 29.63
CA ASN A 149 -21.27 7.44 29.55
C ASN A 149 -22.16 6.33 30.14
N ILE A 150 -21.82 5.06 29.95
CA ILE A 150 -22.55 3.93 30.55
C ILE A 150 -22.35 3.91 32.07
N LEU A 151 -21.12 4.10 32.56
CA LEU A 151 -20.83 4.11 34.00
C LEU A 151 -21.50 5.28 34.73
N SER A 152 -21.54 6.46 34.11
CA SER A 152 -22.26 7.61 34.66
C SER A 152 -23.78 7.43 34.63
N ALA A 153 -24.34 6.77 33.61
CA ALA A 153 -25.76 6.41 33.60
C ALA A 153 -26.13 5.39 34.69
N ILE A 154 -25.25 4.43 35.00
CA ILE A 154 -25.46 3.43 36.06
C ILE A 154 -25.30 4.03 37.46
N LEU A 155 -24.40 5.01 37.66
CA LEU A 155 -24.17 5.66 38.96
C LEU A 155 -25.20 6.76 39.32
N ILE A 156 -26.04 7.17 38.36
CA ILE A 156 -27.11 8.17 38.55
C ILE A 156 -28.51 7.50 38.61
N SER A 157 -28.60 6.19 38.36
CA SER A 157 -29.81 5.37 38.51
C SER A 157 -29.85 4.66 39.87
#